data_AF-A0AAV8Z8K2-F1
#
_entry.id   AF-A0AAV8Z8K2-F1
#
_cell.length_a   1.000
_cell.length_b   1.000
_cell.length_c   1.000
_cell.angle_alpha   90.00
_cell.angle_beta   90.00
_cell.angle_gamma   90.00
#
_symmetry.space_group_name_H-M   'P 1'
#
loop_
_entity.id
_entity.type
_entity.pdbx_description
1 polymer ?
#
loop_
_entity_poly.entity_id
_entity_poly.type
_entity_poly.pdbx_seq_one_letter_code
_entity_poly.pdbx_strand_id
1 'polypeptide(L)'
;MRYAQLVIGPAGSGKSTYCSALVQHGVDVKRNIEVINLDPAAEHFDYEPLVDIRELIHVQDTMEDEELHFGPNGDVELSGNTAFNEKHRKLTEAIGKLIEDYSLVRFIPLNLKDHENIGDVLLTIDNVIQFGEDQDIKTKDFEEADDDKD
;
A
#
# COMPACT_ATOMS: atom_id res chain seq x y z
N MET A 1 8.31 4.95 12.06
CA MET A 1 8.79 4.20 10.86
C MET A 1 7.84 4.52 9.71
N ARG A 2 8.20 4.37 8.43
CA ARG A 2 7.25 4.57 7.31
C ARG A 2 6.67 3.21 6.91
N TYR A 3 5.35 3.11 6.86
CA TYR A 3 4.64 1.90 6.46
C TYR A 3 3.84 2.15 5.18
N ALA A 4 3.61 1.11 4.41
CA ALA A 4 2.71 1.11 3.27
C ALA A 4 1.82 -0.12 3.35
N GLN A 5 0.53 0.05 3.04
CA GLN A 5 -0.42 -1.05 2.97
C GLN A 5 -0.87 -1.23 1.53
N LEU A 6 -0.74 -2.44 1.01
CA LEU A 6 -1.31 -2.80 -0.29
C LEU A 6 -2.69 -3.41 -0.07
N VAL A 7 -3.73 -2.74 -0.57
CA VAL A 7 -5.12 -3.19 -0.45
C VAL A 7 -5.53 -3.86 -1.76
N ILE A 8 -5.76 -5.17 -1.72
CA ILE A 8 -6.17 -5.97 -2.88
C ILE A 8 -7.40 -6.82 -2.56
N GLY A 9 -8.22 -7.08 -3.58
CA GLY A 9 -9.46 -7.84 -3.44
C GLY A 9 -10.35 -7.74 -4.68
N PRO A 10 -11.35 -8.63 -4.83
CA PRO A 10 -12.27 -8.63 -5.96
C PRO A 10 -13.02 -7.31 -6.16
N ALA A 11 -13.59 -7.11 -7.35
CA ALA A 11 -14.51 -6.00 -7.59
C ALA A 11 -15.67 -6.03 -6.57
N GLY A 12 -16.05 -4.87 -6.04
CA GLY A 12 -17.11 -4.76 -5.04
C GLY A 12 -16.74 -5.22 -3.62
N SER A 13 -15.50 -5.64 -3.34
CA SER A 13 -15.09 -6.07 -1.99
C SER A 13 -14.91 -4.93 -0.97
N GLY A 14 -15.16 -3.68 -1.37
CA GLY A 14 -15.08 -2.51 -0.48
C GLY A 14 -13.69 -1.87 -0.34
N LYS A 15 -12.74 -2.14 -1.25
CA LYS A 15 -11.37 -1.58 -1.20
C LYS A 15 -11.34 -0.05 -1.04
N SER A 16 -12.05 0.67 -1.90
CA SER A 16 -12.11 2.14 -1.85
C SER A 16 -12.81 2.65 -0.59
N THR A 17 -13.85 1.94 -0.13
CA THR A 17 -14.53 2.25 1.14
C THR A 17 -13.57 2.11 2.33
N TYR A 18 -12.76 1.04 2.34
CA TYR A 18 -11.73 0.82 3.35
C TYR A 18 -10.68 1.94 3.34
N CYS A 19 -10.16 2.32 2.17
CA CYS A 19 -9.21 3.43 2.06
C CYS A 19 -9.82 4.75 2.57
N SER A 20 -11.08 5.03 2.23
CA SER A 20 -11.80 6.23 2.69
C SER A 20 -11.89 6.28 4.22
N ALA A 21 -12.26 5.15 4.83
CA ALA A 21 -12.36 5.03 6.28
C ALA A 21 -10.99 5.22 6.97
N LEU A 22 -9.93 4.66 6.40
CA LEU A 22 -8.57 4.85 6.91
C LEU A 22 -8.11 6.31 6.84
N VAL A 23 -8.31 6.98 5.70
CA VAL A 23 -7.93 8.39 5.54
C VAL A 23 -8.65 9.25 6.57
N GLN A 24 -9.98 9.07 6.69
CA GLN A 24 -10.77 9.81 7.68
C GLN A 24 -10.29 9.53 9.11
N HIS A 25 -10.01 8.27 9.43
CA HIS A 25 -9.49 7.90 10.74
C HIS A 25 -8.12 8.55 11.00
N GLY A 26 -7.23 8.57 10.01
CA GLY A 26 -5.94 9.26 10.06
C GLY A 26 -6.09 10.74 10.44
N VAL A 27 -7.04 11.43 9.81
CA VAL A 27 -7.39 12.83 10.16
C VAL A 27 -7.81 12.95 11.62
N ASP A 28 -8.71 12.07 12.08
CA ASP A 28 -9.23 12.10 13.45
C ASP A 28 -8.12 11.91 14.51
N VAL A 29 -7.12 11.08 14.20
CA VAL A 29 -5.96 10.81 15.07
C VAL A 29 -4.76 11.70 14.78
N LYS A 30 -4.90 12.72 13.92
CA LYS A 30 -3.85 13.67 13.52
C LYS A 30 -2.62 13.00 12.90
N ARG A 31 -2.81 11.93 12.14
CA ARG A 31 -1.79 11.23 11.36
C ARG A 31 -2.04 11.44 9.86
N ASN A 32 -0.97 11.63 9.10
CA ASN A 32 -1.10 11.77 7.65
C ASN A 32 -1.11 10.39 6.98
N ILE A 33 -2.18 10.08 6.26
CA ILE A 33 -2.33 8.84 5.47
C ILE A 33 -2.55 9.26 4.02
N GLU A 34 -1.58 8.93 3.16
CA GLU A 34 -1.62 9.21 1.73
C GLU A 34 -2.07 7.96 0.98
N VAL A 35 -2.98 8.11 0.02
CA VAL A 35 -3.46 7.00 -0.81
C VAL A 35 -2.92 7.14 -2.22
N ILE A 36 -2.41 6.04 -2.78
CA ILE A 36 -2.02 5.95 -4.19
C ILE A 36 -3.03 5.05 -4.89
N ASN A 37 -3.73 5.57 -5.90
CA ASN A 37 -4.62 4.78 -6.73
C ASN A 37 -3.83 4.09 -7.84
N LEU A 38 -3.89 2.76 -7.84
CA LEU A 38 -3.33 1.90 -8.89
C LEU A 38 -4.41 1.16 -9.68
N ASP A 39 -5.69 1.38 -9.38
CA ASP A 39 -6.81 0.76 -10.08
C ASP A 39 -7.30 1.69 -11.21
N PRO A 40 -7.07 1.35 -12.48
CA PRO A 40 -7.50 2.18 -13.61
C PRO A 40 -9.01 2.19 -13.80
N ALA A 41 -9.71 1.19 -13.28
CA ALA A 41 -11.16 1.03 -13.41
C ALA A 41 -11.92 1.67 -12.23
N ALA A 42 -11.24 2.32 -11.30
CA ALA A 42 -11.89 2.99 -10.18
C ALA A 42 -12.69 4.21 -10.67
N GLU A 43 -13.97 4.29 -10.27
CA GLU A 43 -14.88 5.34 -10.72
C GLU A 43 -14.91 6.55 -9.77
N HIS A 44 -15.07 6.30 -8.47
CA HIS A 44 -15.30 7.34 -7.46
C HIS A 44 -14.52 7.08 -6.17
N PHE A 45 -14.05 8.16 -5.54
CA PHE A 45 -13.37 8.18 -4.26
C PHE A 45 -13.94 9.30 -3.39
N ASP A 46 -14.04 9.05 -2.08
CA ASP A 46 -14.37 10.07 -1.07
C ASP A 46 -13.09 10.68 -0.44
N TYR A 47 -11.96 10.52 -1.12
CA TYR A 47 -10.64 11.01 -0.73
C TYR A 47 -9.86 11.46 -1.98
N GLU A 48 -8.85 12.30 -1.80
CA GLU A 48 -7.95 12.73 -2.87
C GLU A 48 -6.70 11.84 -2.86
N PRO A 49 -6.50 10.98 -3.88
CA PRO A 49 -5.28 10.19 -3.97
C PRO A 49 -4.08 11.09 -4.30
N LEU A 50 -2.94 10.82 -3.67
CA LEU A 50 -1.66 11.51 -3.92
C LEU A 50 -1.17 11.28 -5.36
N VAL A 51 -1.38 10.07 -5.87
CA VAL A 51 -1.06 9.66 -7.24
C VAL A 51 -2.20 8.81 -7.77
N ASP A 52 -2.64 9.06 -8.99
CA ASP A 52 -3.69 8.30 -9.66
C ASP A 52 -3.22 7.79 -11.03
N ILE A 53 -3.20 6.46 -11.18
CA ILE A 53 -2.80 5.80 -12.44
C ILE A 53 -3.66 6.26 -13.64
N ARG A 54 -4.91 6.70 -13.41
CA ARG A 54 -5.81 7.18 -14.47
C ARG A 54 -5.27 8.43 -15.19
N GLU A 55 -4.45 9.24 -14.50
CA GLU A 55 -3.78 10.40 -15.09
C GLU A 55 -2.65 9.99 -16.05
N LEU A 56 -2.06 8.81 -15.85
CA LEU A 56 -0.98 8.29 -16.68
C LEU A 56 -1.50 7.54 -17.92
N ILE A 57 -2.67 6.90 -17.81
CA ILE A 57 -3.26 6.09 -18.89
C ILE A 57 -3.71 6.97 -20.06
N HIS A 58 -4.27 8.15 -19.77
CA HIS A 58 -4.64 9.12 -20.81
C HIS A 58 -3.46 9.61 -21.67
N VAL A 59 -2.22 9.54 -21.14
CA VAL A 59 -1.00 10.00 -21.82
C VAL A 59 -0.36 8.89 -22.64
N GLN A 60 -0.65 7.61 -22.34
CA GLN A 60 -0.10 6.47 -23.06
C GLN A 60 -1.02 5.99 -24.20
N ASP A 61 -2.32 6.32 -24.15
CA ASP A 61 -3.31 5.91 -25.14
C ASP A 61 -3.41 6.83 -26.37
N THR A 62 -2.58 7.89 -26.47
CA THR A 62 -2.40 8.61 -27.76
C THR A 62 -1.43 7.86 -28.66
N MET A 63 -1.99 6.88 -29.36
CA MET A 63 -1.64 6.44 -30.72
C MET A 63 -0.34 5.63 -30.89
N GLU A 64 -0.50 4.49 -31.59
CA GLU A 64 0.51 3.71 -32.32
C GLU A 64 1.08 2.42 -31.71
N ASP A 65 0.26 1.56 -31.09
CA ASP A 65 0.61 0.12 -31.06
C ASP A 65 -0.63 -0.74 -31.30
N GLU A 66 -0.83 -1.13 -32.56
CA GLU A 66 -1.86 -2.10 -32.99
C GLU A 66 -1.62 -3.53 -32.45
N GLU A 67 -0.60 -3.75 -31.62
CA GLU A 67 -0.22 -5.06 -31.04
C GLU A 67 -0.61 -5.25 -29.56
N LEU A 68 -1.10 -4.22 -28.87
CA LEU A 68 -1.56 -4.37 -27.48
C LEU A 68 -2.98 -4.97 -27.45
N HIS A 69 -3.05 -6.30 -27.61
CA HIS A 69 -4.25 -7.06 -27.33
C HIS A 69 -4.50 -7.08 -25.81
N PHE A 70 -5.29 -6.12 -25.33
CA PHE A 70 -5.85 -6.17 -23.99
C PHE A 70 -6.79 -7.38 -23.88
N GLY A 71 -6.58 -8.20 -22.84
CA GLY A 71 -7.53 -9.26 -22.51
C GLY A 71 -8.91 -8.67 -22.17
N PRO A 72 -9.98 -9.49 -22.14
CA PRO A 72 -11.35 -9.01 -21.92
C PRO A 72 -11.57 -8.26 -20.58
N ASN A 73 -10.59 -8.29 -19.67
CA ASN A 73 -10.63 -7.61 -18.37
C ASN A 73 -9.70 -6.39 -18.28
N GLY A 74 -9.06 -5.95 -19.37
CA GLY A 74 -8.08 -4.85 -19.34
C GLY A 74 -6.72 -5.24 -18.73
N ASP A 75 -6.52 -6.51 -18.42
CA ASP A 75 -5.20 -7.04 -18.11
C ASP A 75 -4.33 -6.94 -19.37
N VAL A 76 -3.20 -6.23 -19.27
CA VAL A 76 -2.08 -6.47 -20.18
C VAL A 76 -1.67 -7.91 -19.94
N GLU A 77 -1.89 -8.77 -20.93
CA GLU A 77 -1.40 -10.14 -20.88
C GLU A 77 0.13 -10.08 -20.77
N LEU A 78 0.66 -10.20 -19.55
CA LEU A 78 2.09 -10.45 -19.29
C LEU A 78 2.48 -11.89 -19.70
N SER A 79 1.83 -12.42 -20.75
CA SER A 79 2.16 -13.67 -21.42
C SER A 79 3.14 -13.46 -22.57
N GLY A 80 3.54 -12.21 -22.84
CA GLY A 80 4.60 -11.86 -23.78
C GLY A 80 5.95 -11.68 -23.09
N ASN A 81 6.98 -12.30 -23.64
CA ASN A 81 8.39 -12.06 -23.31
C ASN A 81 8.77 -10.62 -23.73
N THR A 82 8.34 -9.60 -22.98
CA THR A 82 8.66 -8.21 -23.28
C THR A 82 10.14 -7.95 -22.95
N ALA A 83 10.86 -7.22 -23.80
CA ALA A 83 12.29 -6.92 -23.62
C ALA A 83 12.64 -6.26 -22.27
N PHE A 84 11.65 -5.66 -21.61
CA PHE A 84 11.74 -5.13 -20.25
C PHE A 84 11.97 -6.23 -19.20
N ASN A 85 11.31 -7.38 -19.36
CA ASN A 85 11.34 -8.50 -18.43
C ASN A 85 12.71 -9.21 -18.42
N GLU A 86 13.32 -9.43 -19.59
CA GLU A 86 14.66 -10.04 -19.68
C GLU A 86 15.78 -9.15 -19.14
N LYS A 87 15.74 -7.84 -19.43
CA LYS A 87 16.79 -6.89 -19.04
C LYS A 87 16.82 -6.66 -17.53
N HIS A 88 15.65 -6.67 -16.87
CA HIS A 88 15.52 -6.36 -15.45
C HIS A 88 15.28 -7.58 -14.55
N ARG A 89 15.20 -8.79 -15.10
CA ARG A 89 14.99 -10.04 -14.34
C ARG A 89 15.87 -10.18 -13.10
N LYS A 90 17.19 -9.93 -13.22
CA LYS A 90 18.12 -10.05 -12.08
C LYS A 90 17.82 -9.04 -10.96
N LEU A 91 17.35 -7.85 -11.33
CA LEU A 91 16.96 -6.83 -10.36
C LEU A 91 15.64 -7.22 -9.69
N THR A 92 14.66 -7.67 -10.47
CA THR A 92 13.38 -8.17 -9.96
C THR A 92 13.57 -9.35 -9.00
N GLU A 93 14.44 -10.31 -9.33
CA GLU A 93 14.80 -11.43 -8.46
C GLU A 93 15.49 -10.97 -7.17
N ALA A 94 16.40 -10.00 -7.25
CA ALA A 94 17.07 -9.46 -6.06
C ALA A 94 16.09 -8.74 -5.13
N ILE A 95 15.14 -7.98 -5.70
CA ILE A 95 14.06 -7.32 -4.95
C ILE A 95 13.13 -8.37 -4.32
N GLY A 96 12.74 -9.40 -5.08
CA GLY A 96 11.93 -10.50 -4.58
C GLY A 96 12.57 -11.21 -3.38
N LYS A 97 13.86 -11.56 -3.49
CA LYS A 97 14.62 -12.14 -2.37
C LYS A 97 14.70 -11.22 -1.16
N LEU A 98 14.93 -9.92 -1.37
CA LEU A 98 14.96 -8.98 -0.25
C LEU A 98 13.60 -8.92 0.46
N ILE A 99 12.51 -8.92 -0.30
CA ILE A 99 11.15 -8.95 0.23
C ILE A 99 10.91 -10.22 1.06
N GLU A 100 11.33 -11.38 0.55
CA GLU A 100 11.22 -12.67 1.22
C GLU A 100 12.09 -12.74 2.48
N ASP A 101 13.40 -12.48 2.36
CA ASP A 101 14.40 -12.63 3.41
C ASP A 101 14.14 -11.70 4.60
N TYR A 102 13.65 -10.48 4.34
CA TYR A 102 13.38 -9.49 5.38
C TYR A 102 11.89 -9.36 5.72
N SER A 103 11.03 -10.20 5.14
CA SER A 103 9.56 -10.14 5.32
C SER A 103 9.01 -8.71 5.15
N LEU A 104 9.54 -7.97 4.17
CA LEU A 104 9.19 -6.57 3.95
C LEU A 104 7.73 -6.39 3.53
N VAL A 105 7.13 -7.45 3.00
CA VAL A 105 5.72 -7.51 2.63
C VAL A 105 5.06 -8.62 3.42
N ARG A 106 4.00 -8.28 4.15
CA ARG A 106 3.15 -9.24 4.85
C ARG A 106 1.78 -9.24 4.19
N PHE A 107 1.31 -10.42 3.81
CA PHE A 107 -0.05 -10.61 3.32
C PHE A 107 -0.97 -11.06 4.45
N ILE A 108 -2.07 -10.34 4.66
CA ILE A 108 -3.11 -10.72 5.61
C ILE A 108 -4.44 -10.77 4.84
N PRO A 109 -5.04 -11.95 4.67
CA PRO A 109 -6.33 -12.07 4.02
C PRO A 109 -7.41 -11.45 4.91
N LEU A 110 -8.37 -10.73 4.31
CA LEU A 110 -9.58 -10.28 5.00
C LEU A 110 -10.72 -11.27 4.73
N ASN A 111 -11.23 -11.90 5.78
CA ASN A 111 -12.37 -12.80 5.74
C ASN A 111 -13.50 -12.25 6.61
N LEU A 112 -14.53 -11.70 5.96
CA LEU A 112 -15.68 -11.08 6.63
C LEU A 112 -16.51 -12.04 7.50
N LYS A 113 -16.30 -13.35 7.38
CA LYS A 113 -17.02 -14.38 8.16
C LYS A 113 -16.26 -14.85 9.39
N ASP A 114 -15.01 -14.42 9.54
CA ASP A 114 -14.11 -14.87 10.60
C ASP A 114 -13.76 -13.70 11.52
N HIS A 115 -14.31 -13.73 12.74
CA HIS A 115 -14.11 -12.66 13.72
C HIS A 115 -12.67 -12.57 14.23
N GLU A 116 -11.95 -13.69 14.32
CA GLU A 116 -10.55 -13.68 14.76
C GLU A 116 -9.68 -13.03 13.68
N ASN A 117 -9.89 -13.41 12.42
CA ASN A 117 -9.20 -12.79 11.28
C ASN A 117 -9.47 -11.28 11.19
N ILE A 118 -10.72 -10.84 11.39
CA ILE A 118 -11.05 -9.40 11.43
C ILE A 118 -10.27 -8.71 12.56
N GLY A 119 -10.19 -9.35 13.74
CA GLY A 119 -9.40 -8.86 14.87
C GLY A 119 -7.91 -8.70 14.54
N ASP A 120 -7.31 -9.71 13.91
CA ASP A 120 -5.90 -9.69 13.50
C ASP A 120 -5.61 -8.62 12.44
N VAL A 121 -6.53 -8.42 11.50
CA VAL A 121 -6.45 -7.36 10.48
C VAL A 121 -6.50 -6.00 11.15
N LEU A 122 -7.46 -5.77 12.06
CA LEU A 122 -7.57 -4.51 12.81
C LEU A 122 -6.32 -4.21 13.63
N LEU A 123 -5.81 -5.20 14.37
CA LEU A 123 -4.58 -5.05 15.14
C LEU A 123 -3.39 -4.69 14.23
N THR A 124 -3.31 -5.30 13.04
CA THR A 124 -2.24 -4.99 12.09
C THR A 124 -2.38 -3.57 11.56
N ILE A 125 -3.60 -3.14 11.25
CA ILE A 125 -3.88 -1.77 10.83
C ILE A 125 -3.44 -0.79 11.91
N ASP A 126 -3.84 -1.01 13.16
CA ASP A 126 -3.50 -0.15 14.30
C ASP A 126 -1.98 -0.02 14.45
N ASN A 127 -1.24 -1.12 14.36
CA ASN A 127 0.22 -1.10 14.39
C ASN A 127 0.84 -0.31 13.23
N VAL A 128 0.29 -0.46 12.01
CA VAL A 128 0.79 0.21 10.79
C VAL A 128 0.56 1.71 10.84
N ILE A 129 -0.63 2.14 11.29
CA ILE A 129 -0.97 3.56 11.42
C ILE A 129 -0.47 4.16 12.74
N GLN A 130 0.13 3.33 13.60
CA GLN A 130 0.61 3.70 14.93
C GLN A 130 -0.51 4.26 15.83
N PHE A 131 -1.69 3.65 15.74
CA PHE A 131 -2.82 3.98 16.59
C PHE A 131 -2.52 3.56 18.04
N GLY A 132 -2.80 4.45 18.99
CA GLY A 132 -2.61 4.19 20.42
C GLY A 132 -1.19 4.40 20.95
N GLU A 133 -0.16 4.57 20.11
CA GLU A 133 1.21 4.86 20.58
C GLU A 133 1.30 6.15 21.42
N ASP A 134 0.43 7.13 21.17
CA ASP A 134 0.39 8.37 21.96
C ASP A 134 -0.11 8.17 23.40
N GLN A 135 -0.70 7.00 23.71
CA GLN A 135 -1.15 6.61 25.04
C GLN A 135 -0.05 5.89 25.85
N ASP A 136 1.05 5.50 25.19
CA ASP A 136 2.17 4.86 25.88
C ASP A 136 2.91 5.87 26.77
N ILE A 137 3.23 5.45 28.00
CA ILE A 137 3.97 6.29 28.94
C ILE A 137 5.38 6.49 28.38
N LYS A 138 5.67 7.71 27.91
CA LYS A 138 7.04 8.12 27.55
C LYS A 138 7.90 8.10 28.82
N THR A 139 8.58 6.99 29.08
CA THR A 139 9.68 6.98 30.04
C THR A 139 10.74 7.94 29.53
N LYS A 140 10.98 9.03 30.26
CA LYS A 140 12.19 9.81 30.05
C LYS A 140 13.36 8.89 30.39
N ASP A 141 14.12 8.50 29.38
CA ASP A 141 15.47 8.04 29.61
C ASP A 141 16.15 9.19 30.36
N PHE A 142 16.62 8.92 31.57
CA PHE A 142 17.39 9.89 32.33
C PHE A 142 18.66 10.15 31.52
N GLU A 143 18.74 11.29 30.85
CA GLU A 143 20.02 11.82 30.37
C GLU A 143 20.89 11.95 31.61
N GLU A 144 21.89 11.07 31.76
CA GLU A 144 22.94 11.24 32.75
C GLU A 144 23.58 12.60 32.46
N ALA A 145 23.46 13.51 33.42
CA ALA A 145 24.15 14.79 33.35
C ALA A 145 25.65 14.49 33.36
N ASP A 146 26.32 14.71 32.23
CA ASP A 146 27.78 14.78 32.17
C ASP A 146 28.21 15.95 33.08
N ASP A 147 28.60 15.61 34.31
CA ASP A 147 29.13 16.51 35.32
C ASP A 147 30.62 16.81 34.95
N ASP A 148 30.83 17.45 33.80
CA ASP A 148 32.13 18.01 33.42
C ASP A 148 32.40 19.23 34.31
N LYS A 149 33.09 18.97 35.42
CA LYS A 149 33.64 20.01 36.31
C LYS A 149 34.99 20.47 35.77
N ASP A 150 35.01 21.69 35.23
CA ASP A 150 36.20 22.52 35.09
C ASP A 150 36.72 23.02 36.46
#